data_AF-A0A8K0Y5P8-F1
#
_entry.id   AF-A0A8K0Y5P8-F1
#
_cell.length_a   1.000
_cell.length_b   1.000
_cell.length_c   1.000
_cell.angle_alpha   90.00
_cell.angle_beta   90.00
_cell.angle_gamma   90.00
#
_symmetry.space_group_name_H-M   'P 1'
#
loop_
_entity.id
_entity.type
_entity.pdbx_description
1 polymer ?
#
loop_
_entity_poly.entity_id
_entity_poly.type
_entity_poly.pdbx_seq_one_letter_code
_entity_poly.pdbx_strand_id
1 'polypeptide(L)'
;MIFFAFSAHKMLGPTGVGVLWARKELLEGMVPFNGGGDMIREVHKYETSWNDLPYKFEAGTPNIADVIGFAAAIDYLERIGMDKVREHEMEITKYALDKISQIKGIKLYGPMDVAKRGGVISFNLGDIHPHDLATIIDEDGVAIRSGHHCAQVLMERLDVSATSRASFYIYNTKDEVDVFIKSLYRAKELFRL
;
A
#
# COMPACT_ATOMS: atom_id res chain seq x y z
N MET A 1 -15.71 -4.38 12.88
CA MET A 1 -14.79 -5.18 12.04
C MET A 1 -14.80 -6.63 12.51
N ILE A 2 -14.85 -7.58 11.56
CA ILE A 2 -14.86 -9.03 11.82
C ILE A 2 -13.43 -9.58 11.66
N PHE A 3 -12.71 -9.12 10.63
CA PHE A 3 -11.29 -9.38 10.37
C PHE A 3 -10.59 -8.06 9.99
N PHE A 4 -9.28 -8.00 10.18
CA PHE A 4 -8.41 -6.96 9.65
C PHE A 4 -7.09 -7.57 9.20
N ALA A 5 -6.64 -7.22 7.99
CA ALA A 5 -5.40 -7.75 7.44
C ALA A 5 -4.53 -6.62 6.92
N PHE A 6 -3.22 -6.74 7.13
CA PHE A 6 -2.23 -5.82 6.59
C PHE A 6 -0.89 -6.53 6.34
N SER A 7 0.00 -5.88 5.60
CA SER A 7 1.29 -6.45 5.20
C SER A 7 2.44 -5.57 5.67
N ALA A 8 3.47 -6.20 6.24
CA ALA A 8 4.61 -5.52 6.86
C ALA A 8 5.37 -4.62 5.87
N HIS A 9 5.56 -5.06 4.62
CA HIS A 9 6.28 -4.33 3.57
C HIS A 9 5.64 -2.99 3.15
N LYS A 10 4.44 -2.66 3.64
CA LYS A 10 3.79 -1.35 3.47
C LYS A 10 3.86 -0.47 4.72
N MET A 11 4.55 -0.95 5.75
CA MET A 11 4.71 -0.33 7.05
C MET A 11 6.20 -0.31 7.47
N LEU A 12 7.09 -0.05 6.50
CA LEU A 12 8.56 -0.06 6.67
C LEU A 12 9.16 -1.40 7.12
N GLY A 13 8.34 -2.45 7.19
CA GLY A 13 8.77 -3.79 7.55
C GLY A 13 9.31 -4.58 6.36
N PRO A 14 9.81 -5.80 6.63
CA PRO A 14 10.31 -6.71 5.60
C PRO A 14 9.20 -7.26 4.70
N THR A 15 9.60 -7.83 3.56
CA THR A 15 8.74 -8.67 2.74
C THR A 15 8.46 -10.02 3.43
N GLY A 16 7.47 -10.77 2.94
CA GLY A 16 7.18 -12.10 3.48
C GLY A 16 6.47 -12.14 4.84
N VAL A 17 6.15 -10.99 5.45
CA VAL A 17 5.39 -10.90 6.71
C VAL A 17 4.08 -10.13 6.51
N GLY A 18 3.02 -10.64 7.14
CA GLY A 18 1.71 -10.02 7.20
C GLY A 18 1.00 -10.39 8.50
N VAL A 19 -0.09 -9.70 8.78
CA VAL A 19 -0.88 -9.90 10.00
C VAL A 19 -2.33 -10.09 9.62
N LEU A 20 -2.97 -11.07 10.27
CA LEU A 20 -4.42 -11.21 10.32
C LEU A 20 -4.85 -11.01 11.78
N TRP A 21 -5.57 -9.92 12.03
CA TRP A 21 -6.30 -9.72 13.27
C TRP A 21 -7.75 -10.15 13.10
N ALA A 22 -8.29 -10.82 14.10
CA ALA A 22 -9.70 -11.18 14.18
C ALA A 22 -10.12 -11.26 15.65
N ARG A 23 -11.44 -11.21 15.89
CA ARG A 23 -11.96 -11.48 17.24
C ARG A 23 -11.65 -12.92 17.63
N LYS A 24 -11.29 -13.12 18.90
CA LYS A 24 -10.90 -14.42 19.43
C LYS A 24 -11.96 -15.50 19.16
N GLU A 25 -13.24 -15.17 19.38
CA GLU A 25 -14.35 -16.12 19.23
C GLU A 25 -14.50 -16.62 17.79
N LEU A 26 -14.12 -15.80 16.81
CA LEU A 26 -14.11 -16.19 15.39
C LEU A 26 -12.98 -17.18 15.10
N LEU A 27 -11.78 -16.90 15.59
CA LEU A 27 -10.60 -17.76 15.39
C LEU A 27 -10.75 -19.12 16.10
N GLU A 28 -11.42 -19.15 17.25
CA GLU A 28 -11.75 -20.39 17.97
C GLU A 28 -12.68 -21.27 17.13
N GLY A 29 -13.73 -20.68 16.54
CA GLY A 29 -14.71 -21.40 15.71
C GLY A 29 -14.22 -21.77 14.30
N MET A 30 -13.12 -21.19 13.83
CA MET A 30 -12.54 -21.49 12.51
C MET A 30 -11.75 -22.81 12.52
N VAL A 31 -11.74 -23.54 11.42
CA VAL A 31 -10.82 -24.68 11.22
C VAL A 31 -9.43 -24.17 10.81
N PRO A 32 -8.32 -24.84 11.19
CA PRO A 32 -6.99 -24.47 10.72
C PRO A 32 -6.90 -24.45 9.20
N PHE A 33 -6.08 -23.55 8.66
CA PHE A 33 -5.89 -23.41 7.21
C PHE A 33 -4.73 -24.25 6.70
N ASN A 34 -3.53 -24.02 7.23
CA ASN A 34 -2.35 -24.83 6.97
C ASN A 34 -2.15 -25.85 8.10
N GLY A 35 -1.73 -27.07 7.76
CA GLY A 35 -1.39 -28.11 8.73
C GLY A 35 0.11 -28.40 8.76
N GLY A 36 0.64 -28.76 9.93
CA GLY A 36 2.06 -29.07 10.11
C GLY A 36 2.51 -29.04 11.57
N GLY A 37 3.82 -28.91 11.79
CA GLY A 37 4.37 -28.65 13.13
C GLY A 37 3.90 -27.31 13.70
N ASP A 38 4.12 -27.09 15.00
CA ASP A 38 3.74 -25.91 15.81
C ASP A 38 2.23 -25.64 15.98
N MET A 39 1.41 -25.91 14.96
CA MET A 39 -0.04 -25.67 14.99
C MET A 39 -0.87 -26.81 15.60
N ILE A 40 -0.26 -27.98 15.80
CA ILE A 40 -0.87 -29.14 16.48
C ILE A 40 -0.58 -29.10 17.98
N ARG A 41 -1.45 -29.72 18.77
CA ARG A 41 -1.18 -30.06 20.18
C ARG A 41 -0.75 -31.52 20.30
N GLU A 42 -1.54 -32.44 19.73
CA GLU A 42 -1.21 -33.87 19.67
C GLU A 42 -1.53 -34.44 18.29
N VAL A 43 -0.70 -35.39 17.84
CA VAL A 43 -0.89 -36.12 16.59
C VAL A 43 -0.84 -37.61 16.87
N HIS A 44 -1.92 -38.31 16.56
CA HIS A 44 -2.07 -39.76 16.63
C HIS A 44 -2.33 -40.32 15.22
N LYS A 45 -2.28 -41.65 15.06
CA LYS A 45 -2.44 -42.30 13.74
C LYS A 45 -3.76 -41.94 13.02
N TYR A 46 -4.83 -41.69 13.77
CA TYR A 46 -6.18 -41.46 13.24
C TYR A 46 -6.85 -40.19 13.80
N GLU A 47 -6.15 -39.43 14.63
CA GLU A 47 -6.71 -38.27 15.33
C GLU A 47 -5.64 -37.18 15.49
N THR A 48 -6.04 -35.92 15.48
CA THR A 48 -5.17 -34.79 15.75
C THR A 48 -5.96 -33.73 16.51
N SER A 49 -5.31 -33.11 17.50
CA SER A 49 -5.85 -31.94 18.20
C SER A 49 -5.04 -30.70 17.86
N TRP A 50 -5.72 -29.55 17.78
CA TRP A 50 -5.10 -28.28 17.40
C TRP A 50 -4.51 -27.55 18.60
N ASN A 51 -3.48 -26.76 18.35
CA ASN A 51 -2.91 -25.87 19.35
C ASN A 51 -3.88 -24.71 19.67
N ASP A 52 -3.59 -23.97 20.74
CA ASP A 52 -4.31 -22.76 21.10
C ASP A 52 -4.01 -21.62 20.10
N LEU A 53 -4.79 -20.55 20.18
CA LEU A 53 -4.51 -19.33 19.42
C LEU A 53 -3.28 -18.59 19.99
N PRO A 54 -2.43 -17.97 19.15
CA PRO A 54 -2.54 -17.88 17.69
C PRO A 54 -1.96 -19.08 16.92
N TYR A 55 -1.20 -19.96 17.58
CA TYR A 55 -0.42 -21.04 16.97
C TYR A 55 -1.23 -21.99 16.09
N LYS A 56 -2.52 -22.19 16.38
CA LYS A 56 -3.48 -22.90 15.51
C LYS A 56 -3.40 -22.51 14.03
N PHE A 57 -3.01 -21.26 13.71
CA PHE A 57 -2.92 -20.74 12.35
C PHE A 57 -1.49 -20.50 11.84
N GLU A 58 -0.47 -20.88 12.62
CA GLU A 58 0.94 -20.64 12.34
C GLU A 58 1.67 -21.99 12.17
N ALA A 59 1.39 -22.67 11.06
CA ALA A 59 1.94 -23.99 10.79
C ALA A 59 3.40 -23.93 10.31
N GLY A 60 4.26 -24.71 10.96
CA GLY A 60 5.68 -24.84 10.64
C GLY A 60 6.52 -23.64 11.09
N THR A 61 7.83 -23.72 10.85
CA THR A 61 8.78 -22.68 11.25
C THR A 61 8.37 -21.32 10.66
N PRO A 62 8.11 -20.30 11.50
CA PRO A 62 7.71 -18.99 11.01
C PRO A 62 8.90 -18.26 10.37
N ASN A 63 8.62 -17.14 9.70
CA ASN A 63 9.66 -16.24 9.19
C ASN A 63 10.27 -15.41 10.34
N ILE A 64 11.05 -16.06 11.20
CA ILE A 64 11.49 -15.54 12.51
C ILE A 64 12.18 -14.18 12.40
N ALA A 65 13.19 -14.07 11.53
CA ALA A 65 13.99 -12.85 11.40
C ALA A 65 13.16 -11.66 10.92
N ASP A 66 12.27 -11.89 9.94
CA ASP A 66 11.44 -10.82 9.39
C ASP A 66 10.29 -10.43 10.34
N VAL A 67 9.78 -11.35 11.16
CA VAL A 67 8.81 -11.00 12.22
C VAL A 67 9.47 -10.08 13.25
N ILE A 68 10.73 -10.36 13.64
CA ILE A 68 11.51 -9.48 14.52
C ILE A 68 11.79 -8.14 13.84
N GLY A 69 12.18 -8.15 12.56
CA GLY A 69 12.38 -6.92 11.77
C GLY A 69 11.10 -6.08 11.67
N PHE A 70 9.94 -6.73 11.58
CA PHE A 70 8.66 -6.03 11.56
C PHE A 70 8.34 -5.35 12.90
N ALA A 71 8.67 -5.97 14.03
CA ALA A 71 8.53 -5.32 15.34
C ALA A 71 9.31 -4.00 15.42
N ALA A 72 10.55 -3.97 14.92
CA ALA A 72 11.34 -2.74 14.87
C ALA A 72 10.71 -1.64 13.97
N ALA A 73 10.04 -2.04 12.89
CA ALA A 73 9.32 -1.11 12.02
C ALA A 73 8.06 -0.53 12.69
N ILE A 74 7.35 -1.36 13.49
CA ILE A 74 6.25 -0.90 14.34
C ILE A 74 6.77 0.11 15.37
N ASP A 75 7.82 -0.24 16.14
CA ASP A 75 8.43 0.64 17.14
C ASP A 75 8.85 1.99 16.54
N TYR A 76 9.37 1.96 15.30
CA TYR A 76 9.73 3.18 14.57
C TYR A 76 8.52 4.09 14.31
N LEU A 77 7.40 3.53 13.83
CA LEU A 77 6.16 4.28 13.56
C LEU A 77 5.49 4.74 14.87
N GLU A 78 5.51 3.92 15.92
CA GLU A 78 5.00 4.29 17.25
C GLU A 78 5.79 5.44 17.88
N ARG A 79 7.13 5.43 17.73
CA ARG A 79 7.98 6.52 18.20
C ARG A 79 7.71 7.85 17.50
N ILE A 80 7.38 7.82 16.20
CA ILE A 80 6.90 9.01 15.49
C ILE A 80 5.51 9.41 16.02
N GLY A 81 4.65 8.43 16.22
CA GLY A 81 3.25 8.57 16.60
C GLY A 81 2.35 8.59 15.36
N MET A 82 1.36 7.70 15.32
CA MET A 82 0.51 7.52 14.13
C MET A 82 -0.34 8.76 13.78
N ASP A 83 -0.65 9.61 14.76
CA ASP A 83 -1.32 10.90 14.50
C ASP A 83 -0.42 11.84 13.68
N LYS A 84 0.88 11.90 13.99
CA LYS A 84 1.85 12.70 13.22
C LYS A 84 2.11 12.09 11.84
N VAL A 85 2.16 10.76 11.74
CA VAL A 85 2.23 10.06 10.46
C VAL A 85 1.06 10.48 9.57
N ARG A 86 -0.16 10.47 10.13
CA ARG A 86 -1.37 10.87 9.41
C ARG A 86 -1.38 12.35 9.07
N GLU A 87 -0.95 13.22 9.98
CA GLU A 87 -0.84 14.66 9.73
C GLU A 87 0.11 14.97 8.56
N HIS A 88 1.32 14.40 8.58
CA HIS A 88 2.29 14.54 7.49
C HIS A 88 1.76 13.99 6.17
N GLU A 89 1.14 12.80 6.19
CA GLU A 89 0.53 12.20 5.01
C GLU A 89 -0.56 13.11 4.41
N MET A 90 -1.42 13.70 5.24
CA MET A 90 -2.44 14.63 4.80
C MET A 90 -1.83 15.91 4.22
N GLU A 91 -0.80 16.45 4.87
CA GLU A 91 -0.10 17.67 4.42
C GLU A 91 0.55 17.46 3.04
N ILE A 92 1.34 16.40 2.88
CA ILE A 92 2.06 16.14 1.63
C ILE A 92 1.08 15.82 0.48
N THR A 93 0.03 15.06 0.78
CA THR A 93 -0.99 14.71 -0.21
C THR A 93 -1.79 15.92 -0.64
N LYS A 94 -2.12 16.81 0.30
CA LYS A 94 -2.81 18.07 -0.01
C LYS A 94 -1.94 18.94 -0.91
N TYR A 95 -0.67 19.11 -0.56
CA TYR A 95 0.28 19.89 -1.37
C TYR A 95 0.39 19.32 -2.80
N ALA A 96 0.52 18.00 -2.93
CA ALA A 96 0.57 17.34 -4.23
C ALA A 96 -0.74 17.48 -5.02
N LEU A 97 -1.90 17.35 -4.39
CA LEU A 97 -3.21 17.56 -5.03
C LEU A 97 -3.40 19.00 -5.51
N ASP A 98 -3.04 19.97 -4.68
CA ASP A 98 -3.15 21.39 -5.00
C ASP A 98 -2.28 21.76 -6.21
N LYS A 99 -1.06 21.20 -6.29
CA LYS A 99 -0.14 21.43 -7.43
C LYS A 99 -0.57 20.67 -8.69
N ILE A 100 -0.83 19.37 -8.58
CA ILE A 100 -1.14 18.53 -9.76
C ILE A 100 -2.45 18.96 -10.44
N SER A 101 -3.43 19.44 -9.66
CA SER A 101 -4.73 19.90 -10.18
C SER A 101 -4.63 21.14 -11.07
N GLN A 102 -3.53 21.90 -11.00
CA GLN A 102 -3.28 23.06 -11.85
C GLN A 102 -2.77 22.67 -13.24
N ILE A 103 -2.35 21.41 -13.44
CA ILE A 103 -1.86 20.94 -14.73
C ILE A 103 -3.04 20.76 -15.69
N LYS A 104 -3.15 21.63 -16.70
CA LYS A 104 -4.17 21.49 -17.74
C LYS A 104 -4.06 20.12 -18.42
N GLY A 105 -5.18 19.40 -18.52
CA GLY A 105 -5.26 18.06 -19.08
C GLY A 105 -5.12 16.94 -18.05
N ILE A 106 -4.88 17.25 -16.77
CA ILE A 106 -4.90 16.25 -15.71
C ILE A 106 -6.33 15.76 -15.45
N LYS A 107 -6.49 14.45 -15.28
CA LYS A 107 -7.70 13.83 -14.75
C LYS A 107 -7.32 13.07 -13.48
N LEU A 108 -7.88 13.49 -12.34
CA LEU A 108 -7.64 12.88 -11.03
C LEU A 108 -8.74 11.88 -10.69
N TYR A 109 -8.35 10.78 -10.02
CA TYR A 109 -9.26 9.76 -9.52
C TYR A 109 -9.28 9.73 -7.98
N GLY A 110 -10.48 9.62 -7.42
CA GLY A 110 -10.71 9.63 -5.97
C GLY A 110 -11.08 11.01 -5.42
N PRO A 111 -11.43 11.09 -4.12
CA PRO A 111 -11.89 12.33 -3.50
C PRO A 111 -10.76 13.35 -3.35
N MET A 112 -11.07 14.64 -3.52
CA MET A 112 -10.11 15.74 -3.28
C MET A 112 -9.89 16.01 -1.79
N ASP A 113 -10.84 15.61 -0.95
CA ASP A 113 -10.75 15.74 0.51
C ASP A 113 -9.69 14.77 1.07
N VAL A 114 -8.56 15.33 1.52
CA VAL A 114 -7.45 14.58 2.12
C VAL A 114 -7.86 13.83 3.39
N ALA A 115 -8.91 14.26 4.10
CA ALA A 115 -9.43 13.53 5.26
C ALA A 115 -10.08 12.19 4.86
N LYS A 116 -10.52 12.06 3.60
CA LYS A 116 -11.23 10.88 3.05
C LYS A 116 -10.37 10.03 2.11
N ARG A 117 -9.06 10.27 2.07
CA ARG A 117 -8.10 9.46 1.30
C ARG A 117 -6.81 9.22 2.08
N GLY A 118 -6.09 8.19 1.67
CA GLY A 118 -4.69 8.02 2.03
C GLY A 118 -3.76 8.83 1.12
N GLY A 119 -2.46 8.72 1.37
CA GLY A 119 -1.40 9.39 0.61
C GLY A 119 -1.17 8.87 -0.81
N VAL A 120 -2.23 8.68 -1.58
CA VAL A 120 -2.19 8.09 -2.93
C VAL A 120 -2.98 8.95 -3.89
N ILE A 121 -2.37 9.31 -5.02
CA ILE A 121 -2.99 10.08 -6.11
C ILE A 121 -2.91 9.25 -7.39
N SER A 122 -4.07 8.79 -7.87
CA SER A 122 -4.20 8.19 -9.20
C SER A 122 -4.65 9.24 -10.20
N PHE A 123 -4.05 9.25 -11.39
CA PHE A 123 -4.31 10.27 -12.40
C PHE A 123 -3.97 9.79 -13.82
N ASN A 124 -4.51 10.49 -14.82
CA ASN A 124 -4.06 10.46 -16.23
C ASN A 124 -3.77 11.89 -16.69
N LEU A 125 -2.89 12.05 -17.68
CA LEU A 125 -2.46 13.35 -18.21
C LEU A 125 -2.69 13.41 -19.72
N GLY A 126 -3.76 14.10 -20.13
CA GLY A 126 -4.20 14.17 -21.53
C GLY A 126 -4.32 12.77 -22.14
N ASP A 127 -3.76 12.63 -23.35
CA ASP A 127 -3.74 11.37 -24.09
C ASP A 127 -2.43 10.58 -23.91
N ILE A 128 -1.57 10.95 -22.95
CA ILE A 128 -0.35 10.19 -22.67
C ILE A 128 -0.74 8.87 -22.00
N HIS A 129 -0.31 7.75 -22.59
CA HIS A 129 -0.53 6.46 -21.98
C HIS A 129 0.23 6.37 -20.64
N PRO A 130 -0.37 5.84 -19.55
CA PRO A 130 0.28 5.80 -18.23
C PRO A 130 1.66 5.15 -18.20
N HIS A 131 1.90 4.12 -19.03
CA HIS A 131 3.22 3.49 -19.13
C HIS A 131 4.28 4.41 -19.76
N ASP A 132 3.92 5.17 -20.78
CA ASP A 132 4.83 6.15 -21.39
C ASP A 132 5.15 7.26 -20.39
N LEU A 133 4.11 7.79 -19.70
CA LEU A 133 4.29 8.82 -18.68
C LEU A 133 5.23 8.35 -17.57
N ALA A 134 5.04 7.14 -17.04
CA ALA A 134 5.90 6.57 -16.02
C ALA A 134 7.35 6.43 -16.49
N THR A 135 7.56 6.04 -17.75
CA THR A 135 8.90 5.89 -18.34
C THR A 135 9.62 7.23 -18.48
N ILE A 136 8.91 8.26 -18.93
CA ILE A 136 9.49 9.59 -19.16
C ILE A 136 9.93 10.25 -17.85
N ILE A 137 9.10 10.18 -16.81
CA ILE A 137 9.42 10.83 -15.54
C ILE A 137 10.43 10.02 -14.70
N ASP A 138 10.58 8.72 -14.99
CA ASP A 138 11.67 7.90 -14.42
C ASP A 138 13.05 8.42 -14.87
N GLU A 139 13.17 9.00 -16.07
CA GLU A 139 14.40 9.66 -16.53
C GLU A 139 14.78 10.88 -15.67
N ASP A 140 13.81 11.49 -14.99
CA ASP A 140 14.05 12.58 -14.03
C ASP A 140 14.31 12.05 -12.61
N GLY A 141 14.38 10.73 -12.43
CA GLY A 141 14.52 10.07 -11.13
C GLY A 141 13.22 9.96 -10.33
N VAL A 142 12.05 10.14 -10.96
CA VAL A 142 10.75 10.10 -10.27
C VAL A 142 10.06 8.75 -10.47
N ALA A 143 10.03 7.95 -9.41
CA ALA A 143 9.37 6.65 -9.43
C ALA A 143 7.85 6.77 -9.16
N ILE A 144 7.03 6.53 -10.19
CA ILE A 144 5.59 6.28 -10.05
C ILE A 144 5.24 4.88 -10.55
N ARG A 145 4.00 4.45 -10.33
CA ARG A 145 3.48 3.20 -10.89
C ARG A 145 2.40 3.47 -11.90
N SER A 146 2.45 2.81 -13.04
CA SER A 146 1.38 2.75 -14.04
C SER A 146 0.72 1.37 -14.10
N GLY A 147 -0.49 1.30 -14.66
CA GLY A 147 -1.23 0.06 -14.88
C GLY A 147 -2.53 0.00 -14.07
N HIS A 148 -3.00 -1.20 -13.76
CA HIS A 148 -4.30 -1.40 -13.10
C HIS A 148 -4.20 -1.47 -11.57
N HIS A 149 -2.97 -1.48 -11.02
CA HIS A 149 -2.71 -1.53 -9.57
C HIS A 149 -3.40 -2.67 -8.81
N CYS A 150 -3.56 -3.83 -9.47
CA CYS A 150 -4.31 -4.98 -8.95
C CYS A 150 -5.82 -4.70 -8.74
N ALA A 151 -6.38 -3.70 -9.43
CA ALA A 151 -7.78 -3.27 -9.32
C ALA A 151 -8.46 -3.18 -10.71
N GLN A 152 -8.36 -4.24 -11.53
CA GLN A 152 -8.81 -4.22 -12.94
C GLN A 152 -10.31 -3.88 -13.08
N VAL A 153 -11.17 -4.43 -12.23
CA VAL A 153 -12.62 -4.12 -12.23
C VAL A 153 -12.90 -2.64 -11.95
N LEU A 154 -12.05 -1.98 -11.15
CA LEU A 154 -12.18 -0.54 -10.94
C LEU A 154 -11.80 0.24 -12.21
N MET A 155 -10.80 -0.21 -12.97
CA MET A 155 -10.43 0.40 -14.25
C MET A 155 -11.55 0.28 -15.28
N GLU A 156 -12.19 -0.90 -15.38
CA GLU A 156 -13.38 -1.11 -16.22
C GLU A 156 -14.52 -0.16 -15.84
N ARG A 157 -14.80 -0.02 -14.54
CA ARG A 157 -15.83 0.90 -14.05
C ARG A 157 -15.52 2.38 -14.34
N LEU A 158 -14.24 2.75 -14.34
CA LEU A 158 -13.78 4.10 -14.63
C LEU A 158 -13.64 4.37 -16.14
N ASP A 159 -13.84 3.34 -16.97
CA ASP A 159 -13.67 3.36 -18.42
C ASP A 159 -12.28 3.88 -18.84
N VAL A 160 -11.24 3.27 -18.25
CA VAL A 160 -9.84 3.57 -18.57
C VAL A 160 -9.03 2.29 -18.71
N SER A 161 -8.07 2.29 -19.64
CA SER A 161 -7.13 1.17 -19.79
C SER A 161 -6.18 1.05 -18.60
N ALA A 162 -5.69 2.16 -18.07
CA ALA A 162 -4.77 2.21 -16.94
C ALA A 162 -4.80 3.59 -16.27
N THR A 163 -4.16 3.67 -15.10
CA THR A 163 -3.83 4.95 -14.47
C THR A 163 -2.36 5.05 -14.10
N SER A 164 -1.84 6.28 -14.01
CA SER A 164 -0.61 6.59 -13.29
C SER A 164 -0.93 6.82 -11.82
N ARG A 165 0.00 6.48 -10.92
CA ARG A 165 -0.19 6.60 -9.48
C ARG A 165 1.09 7.03 -8.76
N ALA A 166 1.02 8.18 -8.11
CA ALA A 166 1.99 8.62 -7.11
C ALA A 166 1.47 8.26 -5.71
N SER A 167 2.32 7.67 -4.88
CA SER A 167 1.97 7.29 -3.50
C SER A 167 3.07 7.73 -2.55
N PHE A 168 2.70 8.53 -1.56
CA PHE A 168 3.57 9.16 -0.59
C PHE A 168 3.58 8.40 0.73
N TYR A 169 4.66 8.60 1.47
CA TYR A 169 4.83 8.07 2.81
C TYR A 169 5.58 9.07 3.70
N ILE A 170 5.89 8.66 4.93
CA ILE A 170 6.43 9.54 5.98
C ILE A 170 7.75 10.24 5.63
N TYR A 171 8.52 9.70 4.68
CA TYR A 171 9.83 10.22 4.30
C TYR A 171 9.75 11.15 3.09
N ASN A 172 8.58 11.28 2.45
CA ASN A 172 8.46 12.13 1.29
C ASN A 172 8.35 13.62 1.65
N THR A 173 8.89 14.47 0.78
CA THR A 173 8.98 15.92 1.02
C THR A 173 8.26 16.74 -0.04
N LYS A 174 7.95 18.00 0.26
CA LYS A 174 7.35 18.94 -0.70
C LYS A 174 8.27 19.21 -1.90
N ASP A 175 9.59 19.18 -1.68
CA ASP A 175 10.58 19.35 -2.74
C ASP A 175 10.50 18.18 -3.74
N GLU A 176 10.33 16.94 -3.26
CA GLU A 176 10.09 15.79 -4.13
C GLU A 176 8.77 15.90 -4.90
N VAL A 177 7.73 16.46 -4.27
CA VAL A 177 6.47 16.78 -4.97
C VAL A 177 6.73 17.81 -6.07
N ASP A 178 7.50 18.86 -5.81
CA ASP A 178 7.81 19.87 -6.83
C ASP A 178 8.64 19.31 -7.99
N VAL A 179 9.58 18.38 -7.73
CA VAL A 179 10.29 17.62 -8.77
C VAL A 179 9.30 16.79 -9.60
N PHE A 180 8.41 16.03 -8.94
CA PHE A 180 7.37 15.26 -9.62
C PHE A 180 6.49 16.13 -10.53
N ILE A 181 6.03 17.29 -10.03
CA ILE A 181 5.19 18.21 -10.81
C ILE A 181 5.95 18.77 -12.01
N LYS A 182 7.23 19.12 -11.84
CA LYS A 182 8.09 19.57 -12.94
C LYS A 182 8.24 18.48 -14.02
N SER A 183 8.43 17.23 -13.63
CA SER A 183 8.50 16.09 -14.55
C SER A 183 7.21 15.88 -15.33
N LEU A 184 6.03 16.10 -14.70
CA LEU A 184 4.76 16.05 -15.42
C LEU A 184 4.63 17.15 -16.49
N TYR A 185 5.09 18.38 -16.20
CA TYR A 185 5.13 19.44 -17.20
C TYR A 185 6.09 19.11 -18.35
N ARG A 186 7.27 18.56 -18.07
CA ARG A 186 8.21 18.09 -19.10
C ARG A 186 7.57 17.02 -19.99
N ALA A 187 6.93 16.01 -19.41
CA ALA A 187 6.24 14.97 -20.16
C ALA A 187 5.13 15.54 -21.05
N LYS A 188 4.39 16.52 -20.53
CA LYS A 188 3.36 17.24 -21.27
C LYS A 188 3.92 17.97 -22.50
N GLU A 189 5.05 18.67 -22.35
CA GLU A 189 5.73 19.38 -23.43
C GLU A 189 6.22 18.42 -24.53
N LEU A 190 6.78 17.27 -24.15
CA LEU A 190 7.25 16.24 -25.09
C LEU A 190 6.11 15.70 -25.98
N PHE A 191 4.90 15.59 -25.42
CA PHE A 191 3.70 15.12 -26.12
C PHE A 191 2.89 16.26 -26.76
N ARG A 192 3.37 17.51 -26.65
CA ARG A 192 2.75 18.72 -27.22
C ARG A 192 1.30 18.94 -26.75
N LEU A 193 1.04 18.67 -25.47
CA LEU A 193 -0.25 18.83 -24.80
C LEU A 193 -0.41 20.18 -24.09
#